data_AF-X1SSY5-F1
#
_entry.id   AF-X1SSY5-F1
#
_cell.length_a   1.000
_cell.length_b   1.000
_cell.length_c   1.000
_cell.angle_alpha   90.00
_cell.angle_beta   90.00
_cell.angle_gamma   90.00
#
_symmetry.space_group_name_H-M   'P 1'
#
loop_
_entity.id
_entity.type
_entity.pdbx_description
1 polymer ?
#
loop_
_entity_poly.entity_id
_entity_poly.type
_entity_poly.pdbx_seq_one_letter_code
_entity_poly.pdbx_strand_id
1 'polypeptide(L)'
;VSREEIPQKRIARDLEKYKEEYDDLMTKVLLASTNAERDSLMEQVKKLSQSFDVSKILPKREQDPKKARTVKSLDISKRNIDTQNGLILENARQHINEFTEIAEKYSSRGARNIWTVLIFTFLFVLYLIVVLPERIVVPIKRLSNFVKQIEKGDLKVAIKGFPRDEIGVLVYHLSRMLIQVRKVDGLKTQKIHESERKFRFLINSIKEGIIILNDELRLLTANKPALMIIGSDPEKIG
;
A
#
# COMPACT_ATOMS: atom_id res chain seq x y z
N VAL A 1 13.51 -72.98 28.75
CA VAL A 1 13.13 -72.18 29.94
C VAL A 1 12.43 -70.91 29.46
N SER A 2 11.15 -71.05 29.11
CA SER A 2 10.00 -70.34 29.68
C SER A 2 10.19 -68.83 29.86
N ARG A 3 9.64 -68.06 28.93
CA ARG A 3 8.98 -66.78 29.22
C ARG A 3 7.75 -66.70 28.32
N GLU A 4 6.65 -67.29 28.80
CA GLU A 4 5.31 -66.90 28.35
C GLU A 4 5.21 -65.38 28.52
N GLU A 5 5.31 -64.63 27.41
CA GLU A 5 4.84 -63.25 27.39
C GLU A 5 3.36 -63.32 27.79
N ILE A 6 3.03 -62.70 28.93
CA ILE A 6 1.66 -62.64 29.45
C ILE A 6 0.73 -62.27 28.29
N PRO A 7 -0.29 -63.08 27.97
CA PRO A 7 -1.13 -62.92 26.77
C PRO A 7 -1.62 -61.48 26.57
N GLN A 8 -1.90 -60.78 27.67
CA GLN A 8 -2.31 -59.38 27.70
C GLN A 8 -1.30 -58.41 27.06
N LYS A 9 0.01 -58.60 27.26
CA LYS A 9 1.05 -57.71 26.73
C LYS A 9 1.20 -57.84 25.21
N ARG A 10 1.00 -59.04 24.67
CA ARG A 10 0.99 -59.30 23.23
C ARG A 10 -0.24 -58.68 22.56
N ILE A 11 -1.42 -58.85 23.16
CA ILE A 11 -2.67 -58.27 22.65
C ILE A 11 -2.61 -56.74 22.65
N ALA A 12 -2.09 -56.12 23.71
CA ALA A 12 -1.92 -54.67 23.79
C ALA A 12 -1.00 -54.14 22.67
N ARG A 13 0.12 -54.82 22.40
CA ARG A 13 1.04 -54.45 21.31
C ARG A 13 0.40 -54.57 19.93
N ASP A 14 -0.40 -55.61 19.70
CA ASP A 14 -1.08 -55.80 18.42
C ASP A 14 -2.20 -54.76 18.21
N LEU A 15 -2.90 -54.36 19.28
CA LEU A 15 -3.88 -53.26 19.25
C LEU A 15 -3.23 -51.90 18.99
N GLU A 16 -2.07 -51.63 19.58
CA GLU A 16 -1.31 -50.40 19.38
C GLU A 16 -0.84 -50.27 17.93
N LYS A 17 -0.28 -51.34 17.36
CA LYS A 17 0.09 -51.38 15.93
C LYS A 17 -1.09 -51.16 15.00
N TYR A 18 -2.22 -51.80 15.30
CA TYR A 18 -3.45 -51.62 14.52
C TYR A 18 -3.93 -50.17 14.54
N LYS A 19 -3.85 -49.51 15.69
CA LYS A 19 -4.20 -48.09 15.83
C LYS A 19 -3.25 -47.20 15.03
N GLU A 20 -1.94 -47.42 15.13
CA GLU A 20 -0.94 -46.67 14.37
C GLU A 20 -1.18 -46.78 12.86
N GLU A 21 -1.45 -48.00 12.37
CA GLU A 21 -1.74 -48.24 10.96
C GLU A 21 -3.03 -47.55 10.51
N TYR A 22 -4.07 -47.55 11.36
CA TYR A 22 -5.33 -46.85 11.10
C TYR A 22 -5.14 -45.32 11.06
N ASP A 23 -4.39 -44.76 12.01
CA ASP A 23 -4.13 -43.32 12.11
C ASP A 23 -3.29 -42.82 10.91
N ASP A 24 -2.28 -43.59 10.47
CA ASP A 24 -1.49 -43.28 9.28
C ASP A 24 -2.35 -43.27 8.02
N LEU A 25 -3.19 -44.30 7.83
CA LEU A 25 -4.06 -44.40 6.68
C LEU A 25 -5.08 -43.25 6.64
N MET A 26 -5.66 -42.90 7.79
CA MET A 26 -6.60 -41.79 7.90
C MET A 26 -5.91 -40.45 7.60
N THR A 27 -4.69 -40.27 8.05
CA THR A 27 -3.89 -39.08 7.73
C THR A 27 -3.67 -38.94 6.23
N LYS A 28 -3.37 -40.05 5.54
CA LYS A 28 -3.24 -40.07 4.07
C LYS A 28 -4.55 -39.74 3.36
N VAL A 29 -5.69 -40.23 3.86
CA VAL A 29 -7.03 -39.88 3.31
C VAL A 29 -7.28 -38.37 3.37
N LEU A 30 -6.90 -37.72 4.47
CA LEU A 30 -7.05 -36.27 4.66
C LEU A 30 -6.11 -35.46 3.76
N LEU A 31 -4.91 -35.97 3.49
CA LEU A 31 -3.91 -35.31 2.65
C LEU A 31 -4.05 -35.63 1.15
N ALA A 32 -4.92 -36.57 0.78
CA ALA A 32 -5.11 -37.00 -0.60
C ALA A 32 -5.51 -35.82 -1.51
N SER A 33 -4.80 -35.71 -2.63
CA SER A 33 -4.95 -34.58 -3.55
C SER A 33 -6.04 -34.80 -4.60
N THR A 34 -6.41 -36.06 -4.85
CA THR A 34 -7.42 -36.45 -5.84
C THR A 34 -8.50 -37.34 -5.24
N ASN A 35 -9.70 -37.31 -5.84
CA ASN A 35 -10.82 -38.14 -5.41
C ASN A 35 -10.53 -39.64 -5.61
N ALA A 36 -9.81 -40.01 -6.67
CA ALA A 36 -9.44 -41.41 -6.94
C ALA A 36 -8.45 -41.97 -5.90
N GLU A 37 -7.45 -41.17 -5.51
CA GLU A 37 -6.51 -41.52 -4.44
C GLU A 37 -7.23 -41.67 -3.10
N ARG A 38 -8.12 -40.72 -2.79
CA ARG A 38 -8.91 -40.74 -1.56
C ARG A 38 -9.83 -41.95 -1.47
N ASP A 39 -10.50 -42.31 -2.56
CA ASP A 39 -11.35 -43.50 -2.63
C ASP A 39 -10.57 -44.80 -2.42
N SER A 40 -9.38 -44.91 -3.04
CA SER A 40 -8.49 -46.06 -2.85
C SER A 40 -8.04 -46.21 -1.39
N LEU A 41 -7.69 -45.10 -0.74
CA LEU A 41 -7.29 -45.08 0.67
C LEU A 41 -8.47 -45.40 1.59
N MET A 42 -9.66 -44.87 1.32
CA MET A 42 -10.87 -45.17 2.11
C MET A 42 -11.24 -46.66 2.04
N GLU A 43 -11.04 -47.30 0.88
CA GLU A 43 -11.21 -48.75 0.73
C GLU A 43 -10.16 -49.55 1.52
N GLN A 44 -8.92 -49.05 1.64
CA GLN A 44 -7.92 -49.63 2.53
C GLN A 44 -8.31 -49.46 4.01
N VAL A 45 -8.87 -48.32 4.41
CA VAL A 45 -9.34 -48.09 5.80
C VAL A 45 -10.45 -49.08 6.13
N LYS A 46 -11.39 -49.28 5.20
CA LYS A 46 -12.47 -50.24 5.33
C LYS A 46 -11.96 -51.68 5.48
N LYS A 47 -10.99 -52.10 4.65
CA LYS A 47 -10.38 -53.44 4.74
C LYS A 47 -9.63 -53.63 6.05
N LEU A 48 -8.87 -52.62 6.49
CA LEU A 48 -8.18 -52.66 7.78
C LEU A 48 -9.18 -52.78 8.94
N SER A 49 -10.24 -51.96 8.93
CA SER A 49 -11.35 -52.01 9.89
C SER A 49 -11.94 -53.42 10.05
N GLN A 50 -12.11 -54.14 8.94
CA GLN A 50 -12.67 -55.50 8.92
C GLN A 50 -11.67 -56.61 9.29
N SER A 51 -10.37 -56.34 9.19
CA SER A 51 -9.30 -57.34 9.35
C SER A 51 -9.03 -57.77 10.80
N PHE A 52 -9.56 -57.04 11.79
CA PHE A 52 -9.36 -57.34 13.20
C PHE A 52 -10.06 -58.65 13.60
N ASP A 53 -9.32 -59.73 13.72
CA ASP A 53 -9.87 -61.06 14.00
C ASP A 53 -9.76 -61.43 15.49
N VAL A 54 -10.91 -61.45 16.18
CA VAL A 54 -11.02 -61.82 17.62
C VAL A 54 -10.49 -63.24 17.87
N SER A 55 -10.46 -64.10 16.85
CA SER A 55 -9.94 -65.47 16.98
C SER A 55 -8.41 -65.54 17.11
N LYS A 56 -7.66 -64.49 16.72
CA LYS A 56 -6.20 -64.40 16.94
C LYS A 56 -5.82 -64.08 18.39
N ILE A 57 -6.77 -63.56 19.16
CA ILE A 57 -6.59 -63.14 20.56
C ILE A 57 -6.70 -64.35 21.51
N LEU A 58 -7.22 -65.49 21.05
CA LEU A 58 -7.55 -66.65 21.89
C LEU A 58 -6.92 -67.95 21.34
N PRO A 59 -6.30 -68.78 22.20
CA PRO A 59 -5.79 -70.09 21.75
C PRO A 59 -6.94 -70.97 21.26
N LYS A 60 -6.78 -71.57 20.07
CA LYS A 60 -7.75 -72.48 19.45
C LYS A 60 -7.98 -73.69 20.39
N ARG A 61 -9.19 -73.74 20.97
CA ARG A 61 -9.74 -74.69 21.96
C ARG A 61 -9.46 -74.33 23.41
N GLU A 62 -10.41 -73.59 23.99
CA GLU A 62 -10.52 -73.45 25.44
C GLU A 62 -11.85 -74.07 25.89
N GLN A 63 -11.77 -75.10 26.73
CA GLN A 63 -12.91 -75.96 27.11
C GLN A 63 -13.79 -75.36 28.23
N ASP A 64 -13.47 -74.16 28.71
CA ASP A 64 -14.21 -73.49 29.79
C ASP A 64 -15.52 -72.85 29.24
N PRO A 65 -16.71 -73.31 29.69
CA PRO A 65 -17.99 -72.79 29.22
C PRO A 65 -18.21 -71.31 29.54
N LYS A 66 -17.53 -70.74 30.55
CA LYS A 66 -17.60 -69.29 30.84
C LYS A 66 -16.82 -68.50 29.79
N LYS A 67 -15.62 -68.96 29.42
CA LYS A 67 -14.80 -68.30 28.40
C LYS A 67 -15.44 -68.38 27.01
N ALA A 68 -16.07 -69.51 26.65
CA ALA A 68 -16.81 -69.66 25.40
C ALA A 68 -17.98 -68.67 25.24
N ARG A 69 -18.71 -68.37 26.33
CA ARG A 69 -19.75 -67.33 26.33
C ARG A 69 -19.16 -65.94 26.12
N THR A 70 -18.03 -65.65 26.76
CA THR A 70 -17.28 -64.40 26.55
C THR A 70 -16.85 -64.26 25.09
N VAL A 71 -16.29 -65.30 24.46
CA VAL A 71 -15.94 -65.28 23.02
C VAL A 71 -17.15 -64.95 22.16
N LYS A 72 -18.29 -65.60 22.41
CA LYS A 72 -19.53 -65.35 21.66
C LYS A 72 -20.01 -63.91 21.82
N SER A 73 -19.93 -63.33 23.02
CA SER A 73 -20.28 -61.91 23.23
C SER A 73 -19.30 -60.95 22.56
N LEU A 74 -18.01 -61.29 22.50
CA LEU A 74 -17.01 -60.49 21.78
C LEU A 74 -17.22 -60.54 20.27
N ASP A 75 -17.57 -61.70 19.70
CA ASP A 75 -17.88 -61.82 18.26
C ASP A 75 -19.13 -61.00 17.89
N ILE A 76 -20.17 -61.03 18.74
CA ILE A 76 -21.37 -60.19 18.54
C ILE A 76 -21.01 -58.70 18.61
N SER A 77 -20.23 -58.30 19.62
CA SER A 77 -19.78 -56.90 19.76
C SER A 77 -18.94 -56.45 18.57
N LYS A 78 -18.03 -57.31 18.08
CA LYS A 78 -17.20 -57.04 16.90
C LYS A 78 -18.05 -56.80 15.66
N ARG A 79 -19.03 -57.67 15.37
CA ARG A 79 -19.94 -57.48 14.22
C ARG A 79 -20.72 -56.17 14.30
N ASN A 80 -21.14 -55.78 15.50
CA ASN A 80 -21.81 -54.50 15.72
C ASN A 80 -20.86 -53.32 15.43
N ILE A 81 -19.61 -53.40 15.92
CA ILE A 81 -18.57 -52.40 15.65
C ILE A 81 -18.26 -52.32 14.14
N ASP A 82 -18.10 -53.46 13.45
CA ASP A 82 -17.83 -53.50 12.01
C ASP A 82 -18.96 -52.83 11.21
N THR A 83 -20.21 -53.07 11.62
CA THR A 83 -21.40 -52.47 10.98
C THR A 83 -21.43 -50.96 11.19
N GLN A 84 -21.18 -50.49 12.42
CA GLN A 84 -21.15 -49.06 12.74
C GLN A 84 -19.97 -48.36 12.06
N ASN A 85 -18.80 -48.99 12.00
CA ASN A 85 -17.63 -48.45 11.29
C ASN A 85 -17.91 -48.29 9.79
N GLY A 86 -18.63 -49.24 9.17
CA GLY A 86 -19.06 -49.11 7.78
C GLY A 86 -19.89 -47.85 7.53
N LEU A 87 -20.88 -47.60 8.40
CA LEU A 87 -21.73 -46.41 8.33
C LEU A 87 -20.94 -45.11 8.57
N ILE A 88 -20.02 -45.10 9.53
CA ILE A 88 -19.16 -43.94 9.80
C ILE A 88 -18.28 -43.61 8.59
N LEU A 89 -17.69 -44.62 7.95
CA LEU A 89 -16.85 -44.44 6.77
C LEU A 89 -17.65 -43.92 5.56
N GLU A 90 -18.88 -44.41 5.40
CA GLU A 90 -19.79 -43.93 4.34
C GLU A 90 -20.17 -42.47 4.54
N ASN A 91 -20.59 -42.09 5.76
CA ASN A 91 -20.90 -40.71 6.10
C ASN A 91 -19.68 -39.79 5.94
N ALA A 92 -18.50 -40.25 6.38
CA ALA A 92 -17.26 -39.51 6.21
C ALA A 92 -16.95 -39.25 4.73
N ARG A 93 -17.14 -40.26 3.86
CA ARG A 93 -16.97 -40.12 2.41
C ARG A 93 -17.94 -39.11 1.82
N GLN A 94 -19.21 -39.14 2.22
CA GLN A 94 -20.22 -38.18 1.77
C GLN A 94 -19.84 -36.74 2.14
N HIS A 95 -19.49 -36.50 3.41
CA HIS A 95 -19.08 -35.17 3.86
C HIS A 95 -17.84 -34.67 3.13
N ILE A 96 -16.83 -35.52 2.93
CA ILE A 96 -15.63 -35.11 2.21
C ILE A 96 -15.96 -34.70 0.77
N ASN A 97 -16.81 -35.45 0.08
CA ASN A 97 -17.23 -35.11 -1.28
C ASN A 97 -17.95 -33.75 -1.34
N GLU A 98 -18.87 -33.49 -0.40
CA GLU A 98 -19.57 -32.21 -0.30
C GLU A 98 -18.60 -31.03 -0.10
N PHE A 99 -17.62 -31.17 0.80
CA PHE A 99 -16.60 -30.14 1.02
C PHE A 99 -15.71 -29.91 -0.20
N THR A 100 -15.37 -30.98 -0.95
CA THR A 100 -14.58 -30.83 -2.19
C THR A 100 -15.35 -30.06 -3.27
N GLU A 101 -16.64 -30.32 -3.44
CA GLU A 101 -17.48 -29.61 -4.41
C GLU A 101 -17.61 -28.12 -4.06
N ILE A 102 -17.77 -27.84 -2.77
CA ILE A 102 -17.81 -26.46 -2.25
C ILE A 102 -16.47 -25.75 -2.51
N ALA A 103 -15.34 -26.41 -2.25
CA ALA A 103 -14.01 -25.85 -2.46
C ALA A 103 -13.74 -25.51 -3.95
N GLU A 104 -14.14 -26.39 -4.87
CA GLU A 104 -14.02 -26.15 -6.32
C GLU A 104 -14.81 -24.91 -6.75
N LYS A 105 -16.04 -24.75 -6.25
CA LYS A 105 -16.90 -23.61 -6.56
C LYS A 105 -16.32 -22.28 -6.09
N TYR A 106 -15.65 -22.25 -4.94
CA TYR A 106 -15.00 -21.05 -4.43
C TYR A 106 -13.69 -20.73 -5.16
N SER A 107 -12.89 -21.74 -5.52
CA SER A 107 -11.65 -21.53 -6.29
C SER A 107 -11.90 -20.84 -7.64
N SER A 108 -12.95 -21.25 -8.34
CA SER A 108 -13.33 -20.70 -9.65
C SER A 108 -13.89 -19.28 -9.57
N ARG A 109 -14.61 -18.94 -8.49
CA ARG A 109 -15.12 -17.57 -8.27
C ARG A 109 -14.02 -16.62 -7.80
N GLY A 110 -13.08 -17.09 -6.99
CA GLY A 110 -11.94 -16.31 -6.52
C GLY A 110 -11.04 -15.85 -7.68
N ALA A 111 -10.69 -16.78 -8.57
CA ALA A 111 -9.86 -16.47 -9.74
C ALA A 111 -10.46 -15.38 -10.64
N ARG A 112 -11.78 -15.41 -10.88
CA ARG A 112 -12.46 -14.40 -11.70
C ARG A 112 -12.46 -13.01 -11.06
N ASN A 113 -12.67 -12.93 -9.74
CA ASN A 113 -12.65 -11.64 -9.04
C ASN A 113 -11.24 -11.03 -9.04
N ILE A 114 -10.20 -11.86 -8.94
CA ILE A 114 -8.80 -11.41 -9.02
C ILE A 114 -8.53 -10.74 -10.36
N TRP A 115 -8.91 -11.38 -11.48
CA TRP A 115 -8.73 -10.80 -12.82
C TRP A 115 -9.49 -9.47 -13.00
N THR A 116 -10.72 -9.39 -12.51
CA THR A 116 -11.51 -8.15 -12.57
C THR A 116 -10.82 -7.02 -11.84
N VAL A 117 -10.37 -7.25 -10.60
CA VAL A 117 -9.66 -6.24 -9.80
C VAL A 117 -8.37 -5.83 -10.49
N LEU A 118 -7.58 -6.78 -11.00
CA LEU A 118 -6.33 -6.49 -11.72
C LEU A 118 -6.54 -5.61 -12.94
N ILE A 119 -7.56 -5.90 -13.76
CA ILE A 119 -7.89 -5.11 -14.95
C ILE A 119 -8.29 -3.68 -14.54
N PHE A 120 -9.18 -3.53 -13.55
CA PHE A 120 -9.59 -2.20 -13.09
C PHE A 120 -8.44 -1.41 -12.48
N THR A 121 -7.57 -2.04 -11.68
CA THR A 121 -6.37 -1.39 -11.14
C THR A 121 -5.43 -0.96 -12.26
N PHE A 122 -5.20 -1.80 -13.27
CA PHE A 122 -4.37 -1.45 -14.41
C PHE A 122 -4.92 -0.26 -15.20
N LEU A 123 -6.23 -0.27 -15.49
CA LEU A 123 -6.90 0.84 -16.18
C LEU A 123 -6.86 2.13 -15.35
N PHE A 124 -7.02 2.05 -14.03
CA PHE A 124 -6.95 3.20 -13.14
C PHE A 124 -5.55 3.82 -13.12
N VAL A 125 -4.50 2.98 -13.07
CA VAL A 125 -3.11 3.46 -13.16
C VAL A 125 -2.84 4.12 -14.51
N LEU A 126 -3.31 3.52 -15.61
CA LEU A 126 -3.16 4.09 -16.95
C LEU A 126 -3.87 5.45 -17.05
N TYR A 127 -5.08 5.56 -16.49
CA TYR A 127 -5.82 6.82 -16.40
C TYR A 127 -5.03 7.89 -15.63
N LEU A 128 -4.46 7.55 -14.46
CA LEU A 128 -3.66 8.50 -13.67
C LEU A 128 -2.40 8.96 -14.42
N ILE A 129 -1.72 8.05 -15.13
CA ILE A 129 -0.52 8.40 -15.92
C ILE A 129 -0.82 9.48 -16.96
N VAL A 130 -2.01 9.45 -17.56
CA VAL A 130 -2.41 10.44 -18.58
C VAL A 130 -2.91 11.74 -17.94
N VAL A 131 -3.71 11.64 -16.87
CA VAL A 131 -4.40 12.81 -16.28
C VAL A 131 -3.50 13.63 -15.35
N LEU A 132 -2.64 12.99 -14.55
CA LEU A 132 -1.82 13.64 -13.53
C LEU A 132 -0.84 14.68 -14.13
N PRO A 133 -0.15 14.41 -15.26
CA PRO A 133 0.74 15.38 -15.86
C PRO A 133 0.03 16.66 -16.30
N GLU A 134 -1.13 16.52 -16.93
CA GLU A 134 -1.89 17.66 -17.47
C GLU A 134 -2.54 18.48 -16.35
N ARG A 135 -3.10 17.82 -15.33
CA ARG A 135 -3.81 18.48 -14.24
C ARG A 135 -2.89 19.07 -13.16
N ILE A 136 -1.73 18.46 -12.90
CA ILE A 136 -0.88 18.84 -11.77
C ILE A 136 0.51 19.27 -12.24
N VAL A 137 1.24 18.41 -12.96
CA VAL A 137 2.66 18.64 -13.27
C VAL A 137 2.86 19.85 -14.16
N VAL A 138 2.04 20.00 -15.20
CA VAL A 138 2.13 21.12 -16.15
C VAL A 138 1.84 22.47 -15.46
N PRO A 139 0.72 22.65 -14.72
CA PRO A 139 0.49 23.86 -13.94
C PRO A 139 1.61 24.18 -12.94
N ILE A 140 2.13 23.19 -12.21
CA ILE A 140 3.23 23.41 -11.26
C ILE A 140 4.50 23.88 -11.97
N LYS A 141 4.87 23.27 -13.11
CA LYS A 141 6.03 23.72 -13.91
C LYS A 141 5.84 25.13 -14.43
N ARG A 142 4.63 25.48 -14.92
CA ARG A 142 4.30 26.84 -15.36
C ARG A 142 4.43 27.84 -14.21
N LEU A 143 3.92 27.50 -13.02
CA LEU A 143 4.05 28.33 -11.83
C LEU A 143 5.52 28.51 -11.41
N SER A 144 6.32 27.45 -11.44
CA SER A 144 7.76 27.53 -11.15
C SER A 144 8.48 28.48 -12.12
N ASN A 145 8.19 28.37 -13.42
CA ASN A 145 8.75 29.28 -14.43
C ASN A 145 8.27 30.71 -14.27
N PHE A 146 7.02 30.90 -13.81
CA PHE A 146 6.47 32.21 -13.49
C PHE A 146 7.23 32.86 -12.33
N VAL A 147 7.45 32.12 -11.24
CA VAL A 147 8.22 32.58 -10.07
C VAL A 147 9.68 32.90 -10.45
N LYS A 148 10.33 32.07 -11.27
CA LYS A 148 11.70 32.33 -11.74
C LYS A 148 11.82 33.62 -12.57
N GLN A 149 10.78 34.02 -13.31
CA GLN A 149 10.80 35.29 -14.05
C GLN A 149 10.69 36.49 -13.11
N ILE A 150 9.85 36.38 -12.07
CA ILE A 150 9.70 37.40 -11.03
C ILE A 150 11.01 37.60 -10.26
N GLU A 151 11.71 36.50 -9.94
CA GLU A 151 13.02 36.54 -9.27
C GLU A 151 14.06 37.34 -10.08
N LYS A 152 13.97 37.31 -11.41
CA LYS A 152 14.83 38.08 -12.32
C LYS A 152 14.43 39.55 -12.45
N GLY A 153 13.44 40.02 -11.68
CA GLY A 153 12.95 41.39 -11.72
C GLY A 153 11.88 41.67 -12.78
N ASP A 154 11.41 40.64 -13.51
CA ASP A 154 10.29 40.82 -14.43
C ASP A 154 8.96 40.90 -13.66
N LEU A 155 8.71 42.12 -13.23
CA LEU A 155 7.43 42.73 -12.95
C LEU A 155 6.23 42.07 -13.63
N LYS A 156 6.25 42.10 -14.97
CA LYS A 156 5.09 42.32 -15.86
C LYS A 156 4.50 41.05 -16.47
N VAL A 157 4.88 39.88 -15.96
CA VAL A 157 4.47 38.59 -16.52
C VAL A 157 2.94 38.40 -16.47
N ALA A 158 2.36 37.97 -17.60
CA ALA A 158 0.93 37.74 -17.75
C ALA A 158 0.53 36.36 -17.22
N ILE A 159 -0.59 36.31 -16.48
CA ILE A 159 -1.07 35.10 -15.80
C ILE A 159 -2.28 34.58 -16.56
N LYS A 160 -2.08 33.56 -17.39
CA LYS A 160 -3.15 32.89 -18.16
C LYS A 160 -2.93 31.39 -18.18
N GLY A 161 -4.03 30.63 -18.21
CA GLY A 161 -4.00 29.19 -18.43
C GLY A 161 -3.64 28.34 -17.22
N PHE A 162 -4.00 28.79 -16.01
CA PHE A 162 -3.96 27.96 -14.79
C PHE A 162 -5.34 27.35 -14.50
N PRO A 163 -5.40 26.15 -13.89
CA PRO A 163 -6.66 25.52 -13.52
C PRO A 163 -7.43 26.33 -12.46
N ARG A 164 -8.71 26.01 -12.26
CA ARG A 164 -9.56 26.61 -11.21
C ARG A 164 -9.60 25.73 -9.95
N ASP A 165 -8.43 25.32 -9.48
CA ASP A 165 -8.20 24.49 -8.30
C ASP A 165 -7.30 25.24 -7.28
N GLU A 166 -6.74 24.52 -6.31
CA GLU A 166 -5.84 25.06 -5.29
C GLU A 166 -4.61 25.74 -5.91
N ILE A 167 -4.10 25.23 -7.05
CA ILE A 167 -2.99 25.85 -7.78
C ILE A 167 -3.44 27.17 -8.37
N GLY A 168 -4.65 27.22 -8.95
CA GLY A 168 -5.27 28.44 -9.46
C GLY A 168 -5.45 29.52 -8.39
N VAL A 169 -5.93 29.13 -7.21
CA VAL A 169 -6.10 30.04 -6.06
C VAL A 169 -4.75 30.60 -5.61
N LEU A 170 -3.71 29.76 -5.53
CA LEU A 170 -2.36 30.20 -5.19
C LEU A 170 -1.81 31.22 -6.19
N VAL A 171 -1.98 30.94 -7.49
CA VAL A 171 -1.59 31.85 -8.57
C VAL A 171 -2.31 33.19 -8.42
N TYR A 172 -3.61 33.20 -8.11
CA TYR A 172 -4.38 34.42 -7.88
C TYR A 172 -3.82 35.25 -6.72
N HIS A 173 -3.50 34.64 -5.58
CA HIS A 173 -2.89 35.34 -4.45
C HIS A 173 -1.51 35.92 -4.79
N LEU A 174 -0.67 35.14 -5.48
CA LEU A 174 0.62 35.60 -5.96
C LEU A 174 0.48 36.80 -6.92
N SER A 175 -0.51 36.76 -7.81
CA SER A 175 -0.84 37.87 -8.72
C SER A 175 -1.13 39.16 -7.95
N ARG A 176 -1.96 39.07 -6.90
CA ARG A 176 -2.33 40.23 -6.08
C ARG A 176 -1.10 40.80 -5.36
N MET A 177 -0.22 39.95 -4.86
CA MET A 177 1.04 40.38 -4.25
C MET A 177 1.91 41.15 -5.25
N LEU A 178 2.07 40.65 -6.48
CA LEU A 178 2.87 41.33 -7.51
C LEU A 178 2.30 42.69 -7.90
N ILE A 179 0.98 42.83 -7.97
CA ILE A 179 0.33 44.13 -8.21
C ILE A 179 0.67 45.12 -7.09
N GLN A 180 0.68 44.66 -5.83
CA GLN A 180 1.06 45.50 -4.69
C GLN A 180 2.54 45.91 -4.74
N VAL A 181 3.44 44.99 -5.05
CA VAL A 181 4.88 45.27 -5.20
C VAL A 181 5.09 46.35 -6.28
N ARG A 182 4.51 46.17 -7.48
CA ARG A 182 4.61 47.17 -8.56
C ARG A 182 4.07 48.55 -8.15
N LYS A 183 2.97 48.59 -7.39
CA LYS A 183 2.39 49.85 -6.91
C LYS A 183 3.34 50.56 -5.93
N VAL A 184 3.95 49.81 -5.02
CA VAL A 184 4.91 50.34 -4.06
C VAL A 184 6.17 50.87 -4.77
N ASP A 185 6.70 50.14 -5.75
CA ASP A 185 7.89 50.57 -6.51
C ASP A 185 7.63 51.85 -7.32
N GLY A 186 6.45 51.96 -7.95
CA GLY A 186 6.03 53.18 -8.64
C GLY A 186 5.94 54.38 -7.70
N LEU A 187 5.34 54.20 -6.52
CA LEU A 187 5.23 55.26 -5.51
C LEU A 187 6.58 55.67 -4.94
N LYS A 188 7.51 54.72 -4.71
CA LYS A 188 8.87 55.02 -4.28
C LYS A 188 9.59 55.89 -5.31
N THR A 189 9.53 55.50 -6.58
CA THR A 189 10.15 56.24 -7.69
C THR A 189 9.59 57.67 -7.78
N GLN A 190 8.25 57.81 -7.69
CA GLN A 190 7.61 59.12 -7.69
C GLN A 190 8.04 59.98 -6.50
N LYS A 191 8.09 59.42 -5.29
CA LYS A 191 8.54 60.16 -4.09
C LYS A 191 9.99 60.59 -4.17
N ILE A 192 10.88 59.74 -4.70
CA ILE A 192 12.29 60.08 -4.90
C ILE A 192 12.39 61.28 -5.84
N HIS A 193 11.73 61.25 -6.99
CA HIS A 193 11.75 62.38 -7.93
C HIS A 193 11.12 63.65 -7.35
N GLU A 194 10.05 63.53 -6.57
CA GLU A 194 9.46 64.68 -5.89
C GLU A 194 10.42 65.30 -4.86
N SER A 195 11.10 64.45 -4.08
CA SER A 195 12.11 64.87 -3.11
C SER A 195 13.30 65.54 -3.79
N GLU A 196 13.83 64.96 -4.88
CA GLU A 196 14.91 65.57 -5.67
C GLU A 196 14.50 66.92 -6.26
N ARG A 197 13.27 67.04 -6.80
CA ARG A 197 12.77 68.31 -7.34
C ARG A 197 12.64 69.37 -6.25
N LYS A 198 12.08 69.01 -5.09
CA LYS A 198 11.97 69.91 -3.93
C LYS A 198 13.36 70.36 -3.46
N PHE A 199 14.30 69.43 -3.33
CA PHE A 199 15.68 69.72 -2.96
C PHE A 199 16.36 70.69 -3.94
N ARG A 200 16.28 70.41 -5.25
CA ARG A 200 16.83 71.29 -6.29
C ARG A 200 16.18 72.67 -6.31
N PHE A 201 14.87 72.74 -6.06
CA PHE A 201 14.16 74.02 -5.98
C PHE A 201 14.64 74.84 -4.78
N LEU A 202 14.72 74.23 -3.59
CA LEU A 202 15.20 74.89 -2.38
C LEU A 202 16.63 75.42 -2.55
N ILE A 203 17.56 74.59 -3.01
CA ILE A 203 18.96 74.97 -3.23
C ILE A 203 19.10 76.14 -4.23
N ASN A 204 18.27 76.17 -5.29
CA ASN A 204 18.31 77.24 -6.28
C ASN A 204 17.56 78.52 -5.85
N SER A 205 16.74 78.46 -4.79
CA SER A 205 16.04 79.63 -4.23
C SER A 205 16.90 80.45 -3.28
N ILE A 206 17.99 79.87 -2.76
CA ILE A 206 18.94 80.53 -1.88
C ILE A 206 19.76 81.53 -2.70
N LYS A 207 19.87 82.77 -2.23
CA LYS A 207 20.59 83.85 -2.94
C LYS A 207 22.11 83.68 -2.91
N GLU A 208 22.62 82.95 -1.93
CA GLU A 208 24.04 82.65 -1.76
C GLU A 208 24.47 81.49 -2.67
N GLY A 209 25.74 81.51 -3.08
CA GLY A 209 26.34 80.42 -3.84
C GLY A 209 26.55 79.18 -2.97
N ILE A 210 25.92 78.07 -3.34
CA ILE A 210 26.09 76.77 -2.69
C ILE A 210 26.85 75.84 -3.62
N ILE A 211 27.93 75.25 -3.10
CA ILE A 211 28.74 74.23 -3.72
C ILE A 211 28.80 73.04 -2.76
N ILE A 212 28.46 71.86 -3.25
CA ILE A 212 28.56 70.61 -2.49
C ILE A 212 29.63 69.77 -3.14
N LEU A 213 30.60 69.32 -2.34
CA LEU A 213 31.68 68.44 -2.76
C LEU A 213 31.49 67.05 -2.14
N ASN A 214 32.03 66.02 -2.78
CA ASN A 214 32.15 64.70 -2.18
C ASN A 214 33.39 64.61 -1.27
N ASP A 215 33.57 63.44 -0.63
CA ASP A 215 34.67 63.15 0.29
C ASP A 215 36.06 63.23 -0.37
N GLU A 216 36.12 63.25 -1.70
CA GLU A 216 37.33 63.34 -2.52
C GLU A 216 37.53 64.76 -3.10
N LEU A 217 36.82 65.76 -2.54
CA LEU A 217 36.81 67.16 -2.98
C LEU A 217 36.36 67.37 -4.45
N ARG A 218 35.60 66.44 -5.02
CA ARG A 218 34.99 66.57 -6.35
C ARG A 218 33.63 67.23 -6.25
N LEU A 219 33.31 68.07 -7.24
CA LEU A 219 32.03 68.76 -7.31
C LEU A 219 30.88 67.75 -7.46
N LEU A 220 29.97 67.74 -6.49
CA LEU A 220 28.78 66.90 -6.47
C LEU A 220 27.54 67.67 -6.97
N THR A 221 27.39 68.94 -6.59
CA THR A 221 26.39 69.86 -7.17
C THR A 221 26.72 71.32 -6.87
N ALA A 222 26.24 72.26 -7.70
CA ALA A 222 26.30 73.70 -7.45
C ALA A 222 24.97 74.36 -7.83
N ASN A 223 24.57 75.39 -7.07
CA ASN A 223 23.35 76.15 -7.35
C ASN A 223 23.59 77.29 -8.36
N LYS A 224 22.51 77.86 -8.92
CA LYS A 224 22.60 78.93 -9.94
C LYS A 224 23.47 80.13 -9.50
N PRO A 225 23.31 80.72 -8.30
CA PRO A 225 24.21 81.79 -7.84
C PRO A 225 25.68 81.38 -7.77
N ALA A 226 26.01 80.16 -7.31
CA ALA A 226 27.39 79.67 -7.30
C ALA A 226 27.96 79.62 -8.73
N LEU A 227 27.22 79.06 -9.68
CA LEU A 227 27.64 78.97 -11.08
C LEU A 227 27.89 80.35 -11.70
N MET A 228 27.06 81.36 -11.37
CA MET A 228 27.26 82.75 -11.80
C MET A 228 28.54 83.37 -11.23
N ILE A 229 28.87 83.08 -9.97
CA ILE A 229 30.06 83.58 -9.29
C ILE A 229 31.34 82.93 -9.86
N ILE A 230 31.29 81.64 -10.17
CA ILE A 230 32.44 80.85 -10.66
C ILE A 230 32.61 81.01 -12.19
N GLY A 231 31.69 81.72 -12.86
CA GLY A 231 31.77 81.99 -14.31
C GLY A 231 31.65 80.74 -15.19
N SER A 232 31.05 79.67 -14.68
CA SER A 232 30.94 78.38 -15.37
C SER A 232 29.52 78.15 -15.89
N ASP A 233 29.41 77.70 -17.14
CA ASP A 233 28.13 77.48 -17.82
C ASP A 233 27.38 76.29 -17.17
N PRO A 234 26.12 76.45 -16.72
CA PRO A 234 25.34 75.40 -16.08
C PRO A 234 25.22 74.09 -16.85
N GLU A 235 25.44 74.09 -18.18
CA GLU A 235 25.31 72.92 -19.04
C GLU A 235 26.55 72.01 -19.11
N LYS A 236 27.70 72.41 -18.52
CA LYS A 236 28.95 71.62 -18.60
C LYS A 236 29.24 70.67 -17.43
N ILE A 237 28.34 70.59 -16.45
CA ILE A 237 28.53 69.79 -15.22
C ILE A 237 27.37 68.81 -15.00
N GLY A 238 26.99 68.08 -16.07
CA GLY A 238 25.97 67.04 -16.06
C GLY A 238 26.48 65.75 -16.67
#